data_AF-A0A6B0WCK0-F1
#
_entry.id   AF-A0A6B0WCK0-F1
#
_cell.length_a   1.000
_cell.length_b   1.000
_cell.length_c   1.000
_cell.angle_alpha   90.00
_cell.angle_beta   90.00
_cell.angle_gamma   90.00
#
_symmetry.space_group_name_H-M   'P 1'
#
loop_
_entity.id
_entity.type
_entity.pdbx_description
1 polymer ?
#
loop_
_entity_poly.entity_id
_entity_poly.type
_entity_poly.pdbx_seq_one_letter_code
_entity_poly.pdbx_strand_id
1 'polypeptide(L)'
;GPPPAAARAVLESVLGGPEVTAEQVEESRRSVGSRLSASLTADELVALTELLTPLIVANVVVDPEETTAARDVARSRIAPVRVTRERGQVLVEEGRELTAADIVVLRAAELQTAGVDP
;
A
#
# COMPACT_ATOMS: atom_id res chain seq x y z
N GLY A 1 -34.02 18.57 -24.14
CA GLY A 1 -33.15 17.38 -24.02
C GLY A 1 -31.72 17.82 -23.79
N PRO A 2 -31.04 17.23 -22.79
CA PRO A 2 -29.60 17.14 -22.84
C PRO A 2 -29.10 15.77 -22.30
N PRO A 3 -29.20 14.66 -23.06
CA PRO A 3 -28.70 13.37 -22.54
C PRO A 3 -27.20 13.05 -22.81
N PRO A 4 -26.53 13.45 -23.91
CA PRO A 4 -25.21 12.88 -24.22
C PRO A 4 -24.04 13.61 -23.56
N ALA A 5 -24.10 14.93 -23.38
CA ALA A 5 -22.97 15.71 -22.88
C ALA A 5 -22.73 15.50 -21.37
N ALA A 6 -23.80 15.41 -20.58
CA ALA A 6 -23.72 15.14 -19.14
C ALA A 6 -23.23 13.70 -18.87
N ALA A 7 -23.77 12.71 -19.61
CA ALA A 7 -23.31 11.33 -19.50
C ALA A 7 -21.82 11.19 -19.84
N ARG A 8 -21.33 11.90 -20.86
CA ARG A 8 -19.92 11.88 -21.24
C ARG A 8 -19.01 12.52 -20.18
N ALA A 9 -19.42 13.64 -19.59
CA ALA A 9 -18.64 14.30 -18.53
C ALA A 9 -18.52 13.43 -17.27
N VAL A 10 -19.58 12.68 -16.92
CA VAL A 10 -19.53 11.73 -15.81
C VAL A 10 -18.70 10.49 -16.16
N LEU A 11 -18.79 10.01 -17.40
CA LEU A 11 -17.91 8.93 -17.87
C LEU A 11 -16.44 9.38 -17.85
N GLU A 12 -16.11 10.59 -18.28
CA GLU A 12 -14.75 11.15 -18.22
C GLU A 12 -14.26 11.33 -16.78
N SER A 13 -15.12 11.67 -15.82
CA SER A 13 -14.73 11.78 -14.41
C SER A 13 -14.54 10.42 -13.72
N VAL A 14 -15.28 9.40 -14.15
CA VAL A 14 -15.14 8.01 -13.66
C VAL A 14 -13.94 7.32 -14.33
N LEU A 15 -13.73 7.50 -15.64
CA LEU A 15 -12.62 6.91 -16.39
C LEU A 15 -11.30 7.67 -16.21
N GLY A 16 -11.34 8.99 -16.00
CA GLY A 16 -10.19 9.83 -15.66
C GLY A 16 -9.89 9.90 -14.16
N GLY A 17 -10.63 9.14 -13.36
CA GLY A 17 -10.46 9.02 -11.92
C GLY A 17 -9.24 8.18 -11.51
N PRO A 18 -8.95 8.11 -10.20
CA PRO A 18 -7.76 7.46 -9.65
C PRO A 18 -7.62 6.01 -10.10
N GLU A 19 -6.37 5.55 -10.20
CA GLU A 19 -5.98 4.15 -10.38
C GLU A 19 -6.95 3.20 -9.67
N VAL A 20 -7.69 2.39 -10.44
CA VAL A 20 -8.64 1.39 -9.95
C VAL A 20 -7.94 0.04 -9.98
N THR A 21 -7.51 -0.43 -8.80
CA THR A 21 -7.01 -1.81 -8.66
C THR A 21 -8.17 -2.81 -8.69
N ALA A 22 -7.85 -4.09 -8.87
CA ALA A 22 -8.86 -5.17 -8.90
C ALA A 22 -9.74 -5.19 -7.64
N GLU A 23 -9.17 -4.89 -6.48
CA GLU A 23 -9.87 -4.84 -5.18
C GLU A 23 -10.85 -3.65 -5.09
N GLN A 24 -10.60 -2.58 -5.85
CA GLN A 24 -11.37 -1.34 -5.82
C GLN A 24 -12.51 -1.32 -6.85
N VAL A 25 -12.58 -2.31 -7.74
CA VAL A 25 -13.62 -2.39 -8.79
C VAL A 25 -15.02 -2.44 -8.18
N GLU A 26 -15.25 -3.28 -7.17
CA GLU A 26 -16.59 -3.45 -6.58
C GLU A 26 -17.03 -2.25 -5.75
N GLU A 27 -16.09 -1.56 -5.10
CA GLU A 27 -16.37 -0.27 -4.43
C GLU A 27 -16.68 0.84 -5.45
N SER A 28 -15.94 0.86 -6.55
CA SER A 28 -16.16 1.81 -7.64
C SER A 28 -17.52 1.61 -8.28
N ARG A 29 -17.95 0.36 -8.51
CA ARG A 29 -19.31 0.02 -8.99
C ARG A 29 -20.40 0.53 -8.06
N ARG A 30 -20.27 0.29 -6.76
CA ARG A 30 -21.25 0.74 -5.75
C ARG A 30 -21.34 2.26 -5.63
N SER A 31 -20.23 2.97 -5.88
CA SER A 31 -20.19 4.43 -5.76
C SER A 31 -20.56 5.19 -7.05
N VAL A 32 -20.84 4.50 -8.16
CA VAL A 32 -21.23 5.18 -9.42
C VAL A 32 -22.53 5.92 -9.29
N GLY A 33 -23.57 5.29 -8.76
CA GLY A 33 -24.89 5.91 -8.63
C GLY A 33 -24.87 7.19 -7.80
N SER A 34 -24.01 7.27 -6.78
CA SER A 34 -23.86 8.48 -5.95
C SER A 34 -22.98 9.56 -6.58
N ARG A 35 -22.16 9.22 -7.59
CA ARG A 35 -21.34 10.17 -8.36
C ARG A 35 -22.10 10.79 -9.54
N LEU A 36 -23.17 10.17 -10.00
CA LEU A 36 -24.07 10.73 -11.00
C LEU A 36 -24.76 11.99 -10.42
N SER A 37 -24.70 13.13 -11.13
CA SER A 37 -25.24 14.42 -10.63
C SER A 37 -26.74 14.36 -10.28
N ALA A 38 -27.13 15.19 -9.30
CA ALA A 38 -28.52 15.41 -8.86
C ALA A 38 -29.47 16.02 -9.92
N SER A 39 -29.01 16.19 -11.16
CA SER A 39 -29.77 16.73 -12.29
C SER A 39 -30.59 15.68 -13.05
N LEU A 40 -30.37 14.40 -12.73
CA LEU A 40 -30.98 13.25 -13.40
C LEU A 40 -32.24 12.81 -12.66
N THR A 41 -33.26 12.41 -13.42
CA THR A 41 -34.45 11.75 -12.86
C THR A 41 -34.09 10.36 -12.33
N ALA A 42 -34.94 9.79 -11.48
CA ALA A 42 -34.70 8.46 -10.90
C ALA A 42 -34.53 7.38 -12.00
N ASP A 43 -35.32 7.45 -13.07
CA ASP A 43 -35.25 6.50 -14.18
C ASP A 43 -33.95 6.65 -14.99
N GLU A 44 -33.51 7.89 -15.21
CA GLU A 44 -32.23 8.18 -15.89
C GLU A 44 -31.02 7.73 -15.06
N LEU A 45 -31.09 7.86 -13.72
CA LEU A 45 -30.05 7.36 -12.83
C LEU A 45 -29.93 5.84 -12.88
N VAL A 46 -31.05 5.13 -12.88
CA VAL A 46 -31.07 3.66 -12.97
C VAL A 46 -30.49 3.20 -14.31
N ALA A 47 -31.00 3.75 -15.42
CA ALA A 47 -30.53 3.39 -16.76
C ALA A 47 -29.04 3.68 -16.96
N LEU A 48 -28.55 4.81 -16.46
CA LEU A 48 -27.14 5.19 -16.59
C LEU A 48 -26.25 4.34 -15.67
N THR A 49 -26.71 3.99 -14.47
CA THR A 49 -25.98 3.09 -13.56
C THR A 49 -25.83 1.71 -14.16
N GLU A 50 -26.90 1.14 -14.71
CA GLU A 50 -26.87 -0.16 -15.39
C GLU A 50 -25.92 -0.15 -16.60
N LEU A 51 -25.87 0.95 -17.34
CA LEU A 51 -24.98 1.12 -18.49
C LEU A 51 -23.50 1.25 -18.09
N LEU A 52 -23.21 1.99 -17.01
CA LEU A 52 -21.84 2.31 -16.60
C LEU A 52 -21.17 1.21 -15.77
N THR A 53 -21.94 0.48 -14.97
CA THR A 53 -21.43 -0.61 -14.10
C THR A 53 -20.53 -1.63 -14.82
N PRO A 54 -20.91 -2.18 -16.00
CA PRO A 54 -20.07 -3.16 -16.71
C PRO A 54 -18.79 -2.56 -17.31
N LEU A 55 -18.71 -1.24 -17.46
CA LEU A 55 -17.55 -0.54 -18.02
C LEU A 55 -16.47 -0.27 -16.97
N ILE A 56 -16.75 -0.53 -15.68
CA ILE A 56 -15.80 -0.36 -14.58
C ILE A 56 -15.00 -1.63 -14.45
N VAL A 57 -13.76 -1.54 -14.88
CA VAL A 57 -12.73 -2.58 -14.85
C VAL A 57 -11.47 -2.01 -14.20
N ALA A 58 -10.62 -2.91 -13.69
CA ALA A 58 -9.31 -2.49 -13.18
C ALA A 58 -8.47 -1.91 -14.33
N ASN A 59 -7.87 -0.76 -14.11
CA ASN A 59 -7.01 -0.08 -15.08
C ASN A 59 -5.54 -0.05 -14.62
N VAL A 60 -5.23 -0.67 -13.48
CA VAL A 60 -3.88 -0.82 -12.95
C VAL A 60 -3.57 -2.28 -12.67
N VAL A 61 -2.38 -2.70 -13.10
CA VAL A 61 -1.78 -3.98 -12.76
C VAL A 61 -0.53 -3.68 -11.94
N VAL A 62 -0.51 -4.11 -10.68
CA VAL A 62 0.67 -3.96 -9.81
C VAL A 62 1.74 -4.90 -10.33
N ASP A 63 2.91 -4.36 -10.69
CA ASP A 63 4.10 -5.17 -11.02
C ASP A 63 4.85 -5.53 -9.72
N PRO A 64 4.77 -6.79 -9.27
CA PRO A 64 5.43 -7.22 -8.04
C PRO A 64 6.95 -7.30 -8.19
N GLU A 65 7.47 -7.52 -9.41
CA GLU A 65 8.90 -7.64 -9.68
C GLU A 65 9.57 -6.26 -9.60
N GLU A 66 8.99 -5.26 -10.25
CA GLU A 66 9.48 -3.89 -10.20
C GLU A 66 9.40 -3.31 -8.78
N THR A 67 8.31 -3.62 -8.05
CA THR A 67 8.15 -3.22 -6.64
C THR A 67 9.22 -3.85 -5.76
N THR A 68 9.55 -5.13 -5.98
CA THR A 68 10.59 -5.83 -5.21
C THR A 68 11.98 -5.29 -5.53
N ALA A 69 12.28 -5.09 -6.81
CA ALA A 69 13.52 -4.48 -7.27
C ALA A 69 13.70 -3.06 -6.68
N ALA A 70 12.65 -2.24 -6.66
CA ALA A 70 12.69 -0.91 -6.06
C ALA A 70 12.94 -0.96 -4.55
N ARG A 71 12.34 -1.91 -3.83
CA ARG A 71 12.61 -2.13 -2.39
C ARG A 71 14.05 -2.55 -2.13
N ASP A 72 14.61 -3.43 -2.96
CA ASP A 72 15.98 -3.89 -2.83
C ASP A 72 16.99 -2.78 -3.15
N VAL A 73 16.72 -1.97 -4.17
CA VAL A 73 17.50 -0.75 -4.46
C VAL A 73 17.44 0.22 -3.29
N ALA A 74 16.26 0.46 -2.71
CA ALA A 74 16.13 1.33 -1.53
C ALA A 74 16.93 0.79 -0.33
N ARG A 75 16.88 -0.52 -0.07
CA ARG A 75 17.68 -1.17 0.99
C ARG A 75 19.18 -1.03 0.73
N SER A 76 19.62 -1.18 -0.53
CA SER A 76 21.03 -1.07 -0.90
C SER A 76 21.61 0.34 -0.74
N ARG A 77 20.76 1.37 -0.76
CA ARG A 77 21.17 2.78 -0.59
C ARG A 77 21.35 3.17 0.87
N ILE A 78 20.92 2.35 1.83
CA ILE A 78 21.12 2.60 3.26
C ILE A 78 22.47 2.00 3.64
N ALA A 79 23.45 2.87 3.91
CA ALA A 79 24.75 2.43 4.40
C ALA A 79 24.60 1.76 5.78
N PRO A 80 25.17 0.56 5.99
CA PRO A 80 25.09 -0.12 7.27
C PRO A 80 25.83 0.68 8.35
N VAL A 81 25.18 0.85 9.50
CA VAL A 81 25.79 1.50 10.66
C VAL A 81 26.84 0.55 11.26
N ARG A 82 28.11 0.93 11.18
CA ARG A 82 29.22 0.17 11.78
C ARG A 82 29.34 0.54 13.24
N VAL A 83 29.23 -0.46 14.11
CA VAL A 83 29.39 -0.31 15.55
C VAL A 83 30.57 -1.16 16.00
N THR A 84 31.62 -0.52 16.51
CA THR A 84 32.78 -1.20 17.10
C THR A 84 32.58 -1.33 18.62
N ARG A 85 32.97 -2.47 19.17
CA ARG A 85 32.93 -2.77 20.61
C ARG A 85 34.28 -3.34 21.04
N GLU A 86 34.71 -2.96 22.23
CA GLU A 86 35.95 -3.45 22.80
C GLU A 86 35.72 -4.76 23.59
N ARG A 87 36.77 -5.57 23.72
CA ARG A 87 36.71 -6.81 24.50
C ARG A 87 36.51 -6.48 25.98
N GLY A 88 35.53 -7.12 26.62
CA GLY A 88 35.18 -6.88 28.02
C GLY A 88 34.15 -5.76 28.23
N GLN A 89 33.68 -5.12 27.15
CA GLN A 89 32.58 -4.15 27.22
C GLN A 89 31.25 -4.87 27.48
N VAL A 90 30.45 -4.34 28.41
CA VAL A 90 29.07 -4.78 28.64
C VAL A 90 28.24 -4.48 27.40
N LEU A 91 27.64 -5.52 26.81
CA LEU A 91 26.83 -5.39 25.59
C LEU A 91 25.36 -5.08 25.89
N VAL A 92 24.81 -5.68 26.94
CA VAL A 92 23.46 -5.45 27.45
C VAL A 92 23.48 -5.60 28.97
N GLU A 93 22.72 -4.76 29.68
CA GLU A 93 22.54 -4.85 31.13
C GLU A 93 21.29 -5.66 31.47
N GLU A 94 21.30 -6.33 32.62
CA GLU A 94 20.15 -7.11 33.11
C GLU A 94 18.92 -6.22 33.32
N GLY A 95 17.73 -6.74 32.95
CA GLY A 95 16.46 -6.03 33.10
C GLY A 95 16.15 -5.01 32.00
N ARG A 96 17.07 -4.79 31.04
CA ARG A 96 16.81 -3.92 29.89
C ARG A 96 16.08 -4.68 28.77
N GLU A 97 15.06 -4.04 28.19
CA GLU A 97 14.39 -4.57 27.01
C GLU A 97 15.33 -4.57 25.80
N LEU A 98 15.44 -5.72 25.12
CA LEU A 98 16.33 -5.91 23.98
C LEU A 98 15.77 -5.22 22.73
N THR A 99 16.56 -4.37 22.11
CA THR A 99 16.25 -3.81 20.79
C THR A 99 16.80 -4.70 19.68
N ALA A 100 16.33 -4.48 18.44
CA ALA A 100 16.86 -5.20 17.27
C ALA A 100 18.38 -5.00 17.09
N ALA A 101 18.92 -3.83 17.46
CA ALA A 101 20.35 -3.57 17.41
C ALA A 101 21.12 -4.43 18.41
N ASP A 102 20.59 -4.62 19.61
CA ASP A 102 21.20 -5.45 20.65
C ASP A 102 21.28 -6.92 20.21
N ILE A 103 20.22 -7.43 19.57
CA ILE A 103 20.19 -8.80 19.03
C ILE A 103 21.28 -9.01 17.97
N VAL A 104 21.51 -8.03 17.09
CA VAL A 104 22.56 -8.12 16.07
C VAL A 104 23.94 -8.17 16.71
N VAL A 105 24.18 -7.36 17.74
CA VAL A 105 25.45 -7.34 18.48
C VAL A 105 25.68 -8.65 19.23
N LEU A 106 24.66 -9.17 19.93
CA LEU A 106 24.74 -10.46 20.63
C LEU A 106 24.99 -11.62 19.67
N ARG A 107 24.36 -11.61 18.49
CA ARG A 107 24.61 -12.60 17.44
C ARG A 107 26.04 -12.53 16.92
N ALA A 108 26.56 -11.33 16.67
CA ALA A 108 27.93 -11.14 16.21
C ALA A 108 28.97 -11.56 17.27
N ALA A 109 28.60 -11.51 18.55
CA ALA A 109 29.39 -12.00 19.67
C ALA A 109 29.15 -13.49 20.00
N GLU A 110 28.30 -14.19 19.25
CA GLU A 110 27.91 -15.60 19.46
C GLU A 110 27.22 -15.87 20.83
N LEU A 111 26.65 -14.85 21.47
CA LEU A 111 26.03 -14.91 22.80
C LEU A 111 24.52 -15.17 22.76
N GLN A 112 24.06 -16.13 21.95
CA GLN A 112 22.63 -16.37 21.71
C GLN A 112 21.94 -17.25 22.76
N THR A 113 22.72 -18.06 23.49
CA THR A 113 22.20 -19.06 24.44
C THR A 113 23.00 -19.12 25.76
N ALA A 114 24.00 -18.27 25.92
CA ALA A 114 24.80 -18.24 27.15
C ALA A 114 23.99 -17.54 28.25
N GLY A 115 23.39 -18.34 29.13
CA GLY A 115 22.92 -17.86 30.42
C GLY A 115 24.08 -17.27 31.20
N VAL A 116 23.83 -16.17 31.89
CA VAL A 116 24.79 -15.49 32.76
C VAL A 116 25.28 -16.48 33.81
N ASP A 117 26.57 -16.82 33.78
CA ASP A 117 27.21 -17.54 34.89
C ASP A 117 27.36 -16.53 36.06
N PRO A 118 26.93 -16.87 37.28
CA PRO A 118 26.86 -15.95 38.44
C PRO A 118 28.23 -15.55 39.00
#